data_AF-A0A424LAG1-F1
#
_entry.id   AF-A0A424LAG1-F1
#
_cell.length_a   1.000
_cell.length_b   1.000
_cell.length_c   1.000
_cell.angle_alpha   90.00
_cell.angle_beta   90.00
_cell.angle_gamma   90.00
#
_symmetry.space_group_name_H-M   'P 1'
#
loop_
_entity.id
_entity.type
_entity.pdbx_description
1 polymer ?
#
loop_
_entity_poly.entity_id
_entity_poly.type
_entity_poly.pdbx_seq_one_letter_code
_entity_poly.pdbx_strand_id
1 'polypeptide(L)'
;MPAKLVCWNCGESLADQPMPISRHDQCPACYEVLHCCLMCRFYSPGKTIDCEEERAAPPVEKATANFCDFFRPVNRFDAVRSGRGEQARAQLDSLFGATNTEVSINGQSDGAPNDDALRKLDDLFDD
;
A
#
# COMPACT_ATOMS: atom_id res chain seq x y z
N MET A 1 -4.46 18.52 -26.05
CA MET A 1 -3.39 18.32 -25.04
C MET A 1 -3.72 17.07 -24.27
N PRO A 2 -2.79 16.11 -24.07
CA PRO A 2 -3.07 14.96 -23.22
C PRO A 2 -3.47 15.46 -21.83
N ALA A 3 -4.52 14.87 -21.25
CA ALA A 3 -4.92 15.18 -19.89
C ALA A 3 -3.72 14.92 -18.97
N LYS A 4 -3.44 15.84 -18.05
CA LYS A 4 -2.30 15.73 -17.12
C LYS A 4 -2.57 14.55 -16.19
N LEU A 5 -2.01 13.39 -16.52
CA LEU A 5 -2.15 12.17 -15.73
C LEU A 5 -1.21 12.21 -14.52
N VAL A 6 -1.63 11.58 -13.42
CA VAL A 6 -0.81 11.38 -12.22
C VAL A 6 -0.80 9.91 -11.83
N CYS A 7 0.29 9.46 -11.18
CA CYS A 7 0.40 8.11 -10.65
C CYS A 7 -0.69 7.82 -9.61
N TRP A 8 -1.36 6.68 -9.73
CA TRP A 8 -2.39 6.24 -8.78
C TRP A 8 -1.86 6.04 -7.35
N ASN A 9 -0.57 5.72 -7.19
CA ASN A 9 0.02 5.41 -5.89
C ASN A 9 0.64 6.64 -5.23
N CYS A 10 1.56 7.34 -5.90
CA CYS A 10 2.31 8.45 -5.30
C CYS A 10 1.85 9.85 -5.75
N GLY A 11 1.01 9.95 -6.78
CA GLY A 11 0.56 11.23 -7.31
C GLY A 11 1.55 11.97 -8.22
N GLU A 12 2.72 11.39 -8.53
CA GLU A 12 3.70 11.98 -9.44
C GLU A 12 3.09 12.27 -10.83
N SER A 13 3.51 13.36 -11.46
CA SER A 13 3.02 13.71 -12.80
C SER A 13 3.55 12.74 -13.85
N LEU A 14 2.66 12.24 -14.70
CA LEU A 14 2.98 11.37 -15.83
C LEU A 14 2.97 12.13 -17.16
N ALA A 15 3.21 13.44 -17.14
CA ALA A 15 3.17 14.27 -18.35
C ALA A 15 4.21 13.86 -19.39
N ASP A 16 5.36 13.35 -18.94
CA ASP A 16 6.47 12.91 -19.79
C ASP A 16 6.39 11.42 -20.15
N GLN A 17 5.34 10.70 -19.71
CA GLN A 17 5.17 9.30 -20.08
C GLN A 17 4.69 9.15 -21.53
N PRO A 18 5.27 8.22 -22.32
CA PRO A 18 4.79 7.91 -23.64
C PRO A 18 3.32 7.48 -23.62
N MET A 19 2.56 7.96 -24.61
CA MET A 19 1.16 7.59 -24.79
C MET A 19 1.00 6.79 -26.09
N PRO A 20 0.19 5.71 -26.11
CA PRO A 20 -0.53 5.15 -24.96
C PRO A 20 0.41 4.50 -23.94
N ILE A 21 0.03 4.53 -22.66
CA ILE A 21 0.77 3.84 -21.58
C ILE A 21 0.92 2.37 -21.97
N SER A 22 2.16 1.91 -22.06
CA SER A 22 2.52 0.52 -22.33
C SER A 22 2.23 -0.37 -21.12
N ARG A 23 2.02 -1.67 -21.37
CA ARG A 23 1.78 -2.68 -20.33
C ARG A 23 2.93 -2.81 -19.32
N HIS A 24 4.14 -2.40 -19.72
CA HIS A 24 5.34 -2.46 -18.90
C HIS A 24 5.73 -1.12 -18.27
N ASP A 25 4.97 -0.04 -18.54
CA ASP A 25 5.31 1.28 -18.02
C ASP A 25 5.10 1.34 -16.51
N GLN A 26 6.08 1.96 -15.86
CA GLN A 26 6.14 2.14 -14.42
C GLN A 26 6.26 3.62 -14.10
N CYS A 27 5.79 4.01 -12.92
CA CYS A 27 5.97 5.35 -12.41
C CYS A 27 7.47 5.65 -12.21
N PRO A 28 8.00 6.78 -12.69
CA PRO A 28 9.41 7.11 -12.50
C PRO A 28 9.79 7.42 -11.04
N ALA A 29 8.82 7.74 -10.18
CA ALA A 29 9.07 8.07 -8.77
C ALA A 29 8.93 6.86 -7.84
N CYS A 30 7.84 6.10 -7.95
CA CYS A 30 7.56 4.98 -7.04
C CYS A 30 7.64 3.59 -7.69
N TYR A 31 7.97 3.51 -8.99
CA TYR A 31 8.11 2.26 -9.75
C TYR A 31 6.85 1.38 -9.84
N GLU A 32 5.71 1.86 -9.36
CA GLU A 32 4.45 1.14 -9.50
C GLU A 32 3.99 1.09 -10.95
N VAL A 33 3.33 -0.01 -11.30
CA VAL A 33 2.82 -0.25 -12.64
C VAL A 33 1.72 0.76 -12.98
N LEU A 34 1.79 1.33 -14.19
CA LEU A 34 0.83 2.32 -14.67
C LEU A 34 -0.33 1.70 -15.45
N HIS A 35 -0.09 0.59 -16.15
CA HIS A 35 -1.13 -0.16 -16.88
C HIS A 35 -1.82 -1.20 -15.99
N CYS A 36 -2.52 -0.71 -14.97
CA CYS A 36 -3.22 -1.52 -13.97
C CYS A 36 -4.70 -1.10 -13.84
N CYS A 37 -5.52 -1.90 -13.14
CA CYS A 37 -6.93 -1.57 -12.96
C CYS A 37 -7.12 -0.26 -12.17
N LEU A 38 -6.24 0.01 -11.20
CA LEU A 38 -6.32 1.24 -10.38
C LEU A 38 -6.13 2.53 -11.19
N MET A 39 -5.52 2.47 -12.37
CA MET A 39 -5.42 3.59 -13.31
C MET A 39 -6.54 3.62 -14.35
N CYS A 40 -7.40 2.60 -14.43
CA CYS A 40 -8.40 2.48 -15.48
C CYS A 40 -9.71 3.22 -15.15
N ARG A 41 -10.30 3.90 -16.13
CA ARG A 41 -11.63 4.54 -16.03
C ARG A 41 -12.75 3.55 -15.71
N PHE A 42 -12.67 2.32 -16.23
CA PHE A 42 -13.70 1.30 -16.03
C PHE A 42 -13.56 0.53 -14.72
N TYR A 43 -12.50 0.75 -13.94
CA TYR A 43 -12.38 0.13 -12.63
C TYR A 43 -13.47 0.67 -11.69
N SER A 44 -14.26 -0.25 -11.14
CA SER A 44 -15.41 0.05 -10.30
C SER A 44 -15.49 -1.01 -9.19
N PRO A 45 -14.79 -0.80 -8.07
CA PRO A 45 -14.76 -1.76 -6.98
C PRO A 45 -16.17 -2.02 -6.44
N GLY A 46 -16.50 -3.29 -6.21
CA GLY A 46 -17.81 -3.71 -5.70
C GLY A 46 -18.83 -4.08 -6.78
N LYS A 47 -18.49 -3.96 -8.06
CA LYS A 47 -19.21 -4.63 -9.15
C LYS A 47 -18.82 -6.11 -9.23
N THR A 48 -19.61 -6.93 -9.92
CA THR A 48 -19.42 -8.40 -10.01
C THR A 48 -18.00 -8.83 -10.38
N ILE A 49 -17.32 -8.07 -11.24
CA ILE A 49 -15.92 -8.29 -11.65
C ILE A 49 -15.00 -7.11 -11.31
N ASP A 50 -15.45 -6.17 -10.47
CA ASP A 50 -14.77 -4.89 -10.19
C ASP A 50 -14.50 -4.01 -11.42
N CYS A 51 -15.26 -4.21 -12.50
CA CYS A 51 -15.13 -3.47 -13.75
C CYS A 51 -16.53 -3.11 -14.29
N GLU A 52 -16.65 -1.96 -14.94
CA GLU A 52 -17.87 -1.55 -15.64
C GLU A 52 -17.99 -2.16 -17.04
N GLU A 53 -16.87 -2.58 -17.62
CA GLU A 53 -16.84 -3.26 -18.91
C GLU A 53 -17.02 -4.76 -18.68
N GLU A 54 -18.20 -5.29 -19.03
CA GLU A 54 -18.59 -6.69 -18.82
C GLU A 54 -17.72 -7.68 -19.60
N ARG A 55 -17.14 -7.25 -20.74
CA ARG A 55 -16.28 -8.11 -21.56
C ARG A 55 -14.82 -8.11 -21.09
N ALA A 56 -14.47 -7.29 -20.09
CA ALA A 56 -13.13 -7.26 -19.54
C ALA A 56 -12.90 -8.47 -18.62
N ALA A 57 -11.67 -8.97 -18.61
CA ALA A 57 -11.20 -9.97 -17.65
C ALA A 57 -10.16 -9.34 -16.71
N PRO A 58 -10.58 -8.53 -15.71
CA PRO A 58 -9.66 -7.87 -14.81
C PRO A 58 -8.91 -8.91 -13.95
N PRO A 59 -7.61 -8.71 -13.67
CA PRO A 59 -6.85 -9.60 -12.79
C PRO A 59 -7.42 -9.59 -11.37
N VAL A 60 -7.03 -10.59 -10.56
CA VAL A 60 -7.34 -10.62 -9.12
C VAL A 60 -6.69 -9.43 -8.43
N GLU A 61 -5.37 -9.30 -8.58
CA GLU A 61 -4.59 -8.19 -8.01
C GLU A 61 -4.69 -6.92 -8.88
N LYS A 62 -5.52 -5.96 -8.45
CA LYS A 62 -5.89 -4.78 -9.26
C LYS A 62 -4.74 -3.79 -9.47
N ALA A 63 -3.73 -3.81 -8.60
CA ALA A 63 -2.53 -2.98 -8.69
C ALA A 63 -1.50 -3.52 -9.68
N THR A 64 -1.58 -4.79 -10.07
CA THR A 64 -0.60 -5.42 -10.97
C THR A 64 -0.84 -5.08 -12.44
N ALA A 65 0.20 -5.29 -13.27
CA ALA A 65 0.13 -5.13 -14.71
C ALA A 65 -1.00 -6.00 -15.29
N ASN A 66 -1.86 -5.41 -16.11
CA ASN A 66 -2.90 -6.16 -16.81
C ASN A 66 -2.72 -6.08 -18.34
N PHE A 67 -3.34 -7.03 -19.03
CA PHE A 67 -3.33 -7.14 -20.49
C PHE A 67 -4.66 -6.65 -21.11
N CYS A 68 -5.42 -5.83 -20.39
CA CYS A 68 -6.78 -5.45 -20.76
C CYS A 68 -6.77 -4.43 -21.90
N ASP A 69 -7.36 -4.77 -23.05
CA ASP A 69 -7.45 -3.88 -24.22
C ASP A 69 -8.44 -2.71 -24.02
N PHE A 70 -9.33 -2.84 -23.02
CA PHE A 70 -10.26 -1.79 -22.63
C PHE A 70 -9.62 -0.74 -21.71
N PHE A 71 -8.34 -0.87 -21.36
CA PHE A 71 -7.66 0.08 -20.48
C PHE A 71 -7.76 1.52 -21.00
N ARG A 72 -8.25 2.43 -20.15
CA ARG A 72 -8.33 3.86 -20.43
C ARG A 72 -7.83 4.61 -19.19
N PRO A 73 -6.64 5.23 -19.21
CA PRO A 73 -6.06 5.82 -18.02
C PRO A 73 -6.87 7.04 -17.55
N VAL A 74 -7.03 7.18 -16.24
CA VAL A 74 -7.68 8.32 -15.58
C VAL A 74 -6.99 8.63 -14.26
N ASN A 75 -7.06 9.88 -13.81
CA ASN A 75 -6.56 10.27 -12.50
C ASN A 75 -7.44 9.67 -11.39
N ARG A 76 -6.84 8.82 -10.56
CA ARG A 76 -7.48 8.24 -9.36
C ARG A 76 -6.78 8.54 -8.05
N PHE A 77 -5.63 9.21 -8.10
CA PHE A 77 -4.92 9.59 -6.89
C PHE A 77 -5.72 10.59 -6.08
N ASP A 78 -5.94 10.27 -4.81
CA ASP A 78 -6.61 11.13 -3.84
C ASP A 78 -5.59 11.48 -2.74
N ALA A 79 -5.00 12.67 -2.86
CA ALA A 79 -4.00 13.17 -1.91
C ALA A 79 -4.52 13.23 -0.47
N VAL A 80 -5.82 13.47 -0.28
CA VAL A 80 -6.44 13.53 1.06
C VAL A 80 -6.45 12.14 1.68
N ARG A 81 -6.78 11.09 0.89
CA ARG A 81 -6.69 9.70 1.37
C ARG A 81 -5.27 9.28 1.67
N SER A 82 -4.31 9.63 0.81
CA SER A 82 -2.91 9.23 1.01
C SER A 82 -2.28 9.83 2.27
N GLY A 83 -2.65 11.05 2.65
CA GLY A 83 -2.18 11.68 3.90
C GLY A 83 -2.75 11.11 5.19
N ARG A 84 -3.85 10.34 5.15
CA ARG A 84 -4.48 9.77 6.36
C ARG A 84 -3.63 8.70 7.02
N GLY A 85 -2.84 7.94 6.25
CA GLY A 85 -1.95 6.92 6.80
C GLY A 85 -0.84 7.52 7.65
N GLU A 86 -0.25 8.62 7.18
CA GLU A 86 0.78 9.36 7.93
C GLU A 86 0.20 9.99 9.20
N GLN A 87 -0.99 10.59 9.09
CA GLN A 87 -1.70 11.13 10.25
C GLN A 87 -2.05 10.05 11.28
N ALA A 88 -2.50 8.87 10.82
CA ALA A 88 -2.79 7.74 11.70
C ALA A 88 -1.52 7.21 12.38
N ARG A 89 -0.40 7.10 11.67
CA ARG A 89 0.91 6.76 12.25
C ARG A 89 1.32 7.76 13.32
N ALA A 90 1.33 9.05 13.01
CA ALA A 90 1.67 10.10 13.97
C ALA A 90 0.75 10.09 15.21
N GLN A 91 -0.53 9.78 15.04
CA GLN A 91 -1.46 9.63 16.16
C GLN A 91 -1.13 8.39 17.01
N LEU A 92 -0.82 7.25 16.39
CA LEU A 92 -0.40 6.05 17.12
C LEU A 92 0.91 6.30 17.88
N ASP A 93 1.89 6.93 17.24
CA ASP A 93 3.17 7.29 17.87
C ASP A 93 2.98 8.23 19.06
N SER A 94 2.00 9.14 18.98
CA SER A 94 1.62 10.00 20.10
C SER A 94 0.91 9.25 21.23
N LEU A 95 0.15 8.19 20.93
CA LEU A 95 -0.61 7.41 21.92
C LEU A 95 0.27 6.40 22.65
N PHE A 96 1.19 5.76 21.93
CA PHE A 96 2.05 4.70 22.46
C PHE A 96 3.45 5.20 22.84
N GLY A 97 3.78 6.45 22.49
CA GLY A 97 5.09 7.04 22.69
C GLY A 97 6.10 6.44 21.72
N ALA A 98 6.62 7.26 20.80
CA ALA A 98 7.86 6.94 20.10
C ALA A 98 9.03 7.05 21.08
N THR A 99 9.16 6.09 22.01
CA THR A 99 10.45 5.88 22.61
C THR A 99 11.32 5.28 21.53
N ASN A 100 12.20 6.10 20.97
CA ASN A 100 13.54 5.68 20.55
C ASN A 100 14.29 5.12 21.78
N THR A 101 13.71 4.17 22.50
CA THR A 101 14.48 3.21 23.24
C THR A 101 14.96 2.26 22.17
N GLU A 102 16.13 2.58 21.60
CA GLU A 102 16.99 1.57 21.04
C GLU A 102 17.01 0.42 22.05
N VAL A 103 16.31 -0.67 21.75
CA VAL A 103 16.54 -1.93 22.44
C VAL A 103 17.91 -2.37 21.94
N SER A 104 18.95 -1.81 22.54
CA SER A 104 20.29 -2.33 22.49
C SER A 104 20.20 -3.73 23.09
N ILE A 105 20.17 -4.73 22.22
CA ILE A 105 20.39 -6.12 22.61
C ILE A 105 21.89 -6.29 22.89
N ASN A 106 22.38 -5.56 23.89
CA ASN A 106 23.65 -5.88 24.51
C ASN A 106 23.32 -6.87 25.62
N GLY A 107 23.65 -8.14 25.35
CA GLY A 107 23.60 -9.20 26.33
C GLY A 107 24.49 -8.85 27.52
N GLN A 108 23.90 -8.27 28.55
CA GLN A 108 24.48 -8.18 29.88
C GLN A 108 23.32 -8.33 30.88
N SER A 109 23.04 -9.57 31.23
CA SER A 109 22.07 -9.93 32.26
C SER A 109 22.68 -9.67 33.64
N ASP A 110 22.62 -8.42 34.10
CA ASP A 110 22.78 -8.08 35.51
C ASP A 110 21.40 -7.75 36.09
N GLY A 111 20.72 -8.80 36.57
CA GLY A 111 19.44 -8.69 37.25
C GLY A 111 18.80 -10.06 37.38
N ALA A 112 18.89 -10.65 38.58
CA ALA A 112 18.34 -11.96 38.89
C ALA A 112 16.87 -12.08 38.41
N PRO A 113 16.50 -13.15 37.66
CA PRO A 113 15.13 -13.32 37.22
C PRO A 113 14.24 -13.52 38.45
N ASN A 114 13.16 -12.75 38.54
CA ASN A 114 12.14 -12.96 39.56
C ASN A 114 11.46 -14.31 39.27
N ASP A 115 11.84 -15.32 40.04
CA ASP A 115 11.38 -16.72 40.01
C ASP A 115 9.84 -16.84 39.96
N ASP A 116 9.14 -15.83 40.49
CA ASP A 116 7.68 -15.73 40.47
C ASP A 116 7.09 -15.57 39.06
N ALA A 117 7.78 -14.88 38.15
CA ALA A 117 7.30 -14.66 36.79
C ALA A 117 7.42 -15.94 35.92
N LEU A 118 8.47 -16.73 36.15
CA LEU A 118 8.68 -18.00 35.46
C LEU A 118 7.67 -19.05 35.91
N ARG A 119 7.39 -19.14 37.22
CA ARG A 119 6.37 -20.07 37.74
C ARG A 119 4.96 -19.76 37.24
N LYS A 120 4.60 -18.48 37.12
CA LYS A 120 3.31 -18.06 36.56
C LYS A 120 3.15 -18.35 35.07
N LEU A 121 4.26 -18.43 34.33
CA LEU A 121 4.23 -18.81 32.92
C LEU A 121 4.06 -20.32 32.78
N ASP A 122 4.80 -21.13 33.53
CA ASP A 122 4.65 -22.60 33.50
C ASP A 122 3.23 -23.04 33.89
N ASP A 123 2.64 -22.45 34.94
CA ASP A 123 1.26 -22.74 35.36
C ASP A 123 0.19 -22.40 34.30
N LEU A 124 0.52 -21.55 33.30
CA LEU A 124 -0.42 -21.10 32.27
C LEU A 124 -0.47 -22.01 31.04
N PHE A 125 0.57 -22.83 30.83
CA PHE A 125 0.78 -23.59 29.59
C PHE A 125 0.77 -25.12 29.79
N ASP A 126 0.50 -25.61 31.01
CA ASP A 126 0.53 -27.04 31.35
C ASP A 126 -0.89 -27.66 31.44
N ASP A 127 -1.70 -27.50 30.38
CA ASP A 127 -3.01 -28.16 30.16
C ASP A 127 -3.02 -28.93 28.83
#